data_AF-A0A093ZSE5-F1
#
_entry.id   AF-A0A093ZSE5-F1
#
_cell.length_a   1.000
_cell.length_b   1.000
_cell.length_c   1.000
_cell.angle_alpha   90.00
_cell.angle_beta   90.00
_cell.angle_gamma   90.00
#
_symmetry.space_group_name_H-M   'P 1'
#
loop_
_entity.id
_entity.type
_entity.pdbx_description
1 polymer ?
#
loop_
_entity_poly.entity_id
_entity_poly.type
_entity_poly.pdbx_seq_one_letter_code
_entity_poly.pdbx_strand_id
1 'polypeptide(L)'
;AGVDIGWRVEFRPMEIQITDFENAAFAVFIVLVTRAILSYDLNFYIPITKVSENMETAHKRDAVLEEKFWFRRNPLPTRLPRPYGAGASGTSTPVVSRPPTPTGPVEDEYVLMSVDEIVNGSAEFPGLIPLVESYLGSTEGGWDVVDCGEVD
;
A
#
# COMPACT_ATOMS: atom_id res chain seq x y z
N ALA A 1 34.20 6.16 -11.84
CA ALA A 1 33.49 6.32 -10.57
C ALA A 1 32.49 5.18 -10.46
N GLY A 2 32.58 4.35 -9.41
CA GLY A 2 31.60 3.28 -9.19
C GLY A 2 30.25 3.91 -8.90
N VAL A 3 29.19 3.40 -9.51
CA VAL A 3 27.81 3.81 -9.18
C VAL A 3 27.59 3.43 -7.71
N ASP A 4 27.30 4.42 -6.86
CA ASP A 4 26.98 4.19 -5.46
C ASP A 4 25.61 3.52 -5.38
N ILE A 5 25.61 2.21 -5.11
CA ILE A 5 24.39 1.41 -5.06
C ILE A 5 23.89 1.43 -3.62
N GLY A 6 22.79 2.15 -3.38
CA GLY A 6 22.10 2.19 -2.08
C GLY A 6 21.34 0.90 -1.74
N TRP A 7 20.62 0.92 -0.61
CA TRP A 7 19.76 -0.19 -0.16
C TRP A 7 18.63 -0.45 -1.17
N ARG A 8 18.40 -1.74 -1.48
CA ARG A 8 17.37 -2.19 -2.42
C ARG A 8 16.47 -3.23 -1.75
N VAL A 9 15.23 -3.31 -2.25
CA VAL A 9 14.24 -4.32 -1.85
C VAL A 9 13.93 -5.17 -3.08
N GLU A 10 13.85 -6.49 -2.89
CA GLU A 10 13.54 -7.46 -3.94
C GLU A 10 12.18 -8.11 -3.65
N PHE A 11 11.30 -8.14 -4.65
CA PHE A 11 10.05 -8.90 -4.60
C PHE A 11 10.25 -10.27 -5.26
N ARG A 12 10.38 -11.32 -4.44
CA ARG A 12 10.64 -12.71 -4.86
C ARG A 12 9.42 -13.63 -5.07
N PRO A 13 8.21 -13.32 -4.54
CA PRO A 13 7.06 -14.23 -4.68
C PRO A 13 6.42 -14.35 -6.08
N MET A 14 6.74 -13.47 -7.05
CA MET A 14 6.08 -13.54 -8.38
C MET A 14 6.49 -14.78 -9.16
N GLU A 15 5.51 -15.54 -9.65
CA GLU A 15 5.71 -16.65 -10.58
C GLU A 15 5.71 -16.19 -12.05
N ILE A 16 6.59 -16.79 -12.86
CA ILE A 16 6.70 -16.47 -14.28
C ILE A 16 5.48 -16.97 -15.06
N GLN A 17 4.88 -16.10 -15.85
CA GLN A 17 3.75 -16.40 -16.72
C GLN A 17 4.23 -16.84 -18.10
N ILE A 18 3.33 -17.47 -18.87
CA ILE A 18 3.64 -17.99 -20.21
C ILE A 18 3.93 -16.85 -21.18
N THR A 19 3.24 -15.71 -21.05
CA THR A 19 3.43 -14.57 -21.93
C THR A 19 4.32 -13.50 -21.31
N ASP A 20 5.08 -12.82 -22.16
CA ASP A 20 5.86 -11.64 -21.80
C ASP A 20 4.98 -10.46 -21.41
N PHE A 21 3.81 -10.33 -22.03
CA PHE A 21 2.80 -9.34 -21.68
C PHE A 21 2.33 -9.47 -20.23
N GLU A 22 1.92 -10.67 -19.79
CA GLU A 22 1.49 -10.91 -18.41
C GLU A 22 2.62 -10.65 -17.42
N ASN A 23 3.84 -11.10 -17.74
CA ASN A 23 5.02 -10.85 -16.91
C ASN A 23 5.33 -9.35 -16.79
N ALA A 24 5.22 -8.59 -17.89
CA ALA A 24 5.41 -7.14 -17.88
C ALA A 24 4.31 -6.45 -17.06
N ALA A 25 3.06 -6.89 -17.19
CA ALA A 25 1.93 -6.35 -16.45
C ALA A 25 2.11 -6.51 -14.93
N PHE A 26 2.48 -7.70 -14.45
CA PHE A 26 2.73 -7.93 -13.02
C PHE A 26 3.93 -7.14 -12.49
N ALA A 27 5.01 -7.06 -13.27
CA ALA A 27 6.19 -6.28 -12.87
C ALA A 27 5.87 -4.78 -12.74
N VAL A 28 5.16 -4.21 -13.71
CA VAL A 28 4.73 -2.79 -13.67
C VAL A 28 3.74 -2.57 -12.53
N PHE A 29 2.79 -3.49 -12.33
CA PHE A 29 1.81 -3.39 -11.26
C PHE A 29 2.48 -3.31 -9.87
N ILE A 30 3.44 -4.19 -9.55
CA ILE A 30 4.18 -4.12 -8.27
C ILE A 30 4.93 -2.79 -8.11
N VAL A 31 5.53 -2.27 -9.18
CA VAL A 31 6.20 -0.95 -9.14
C VAL A 31 5.21 0.18 -8.86
N LEU A 32 4.03 0.15 -9.48
CA LEU A 32 2.99 1.17 -9.24
C LEU A 32 2.41 1.07 -7.83
N VAL A 33 2.12 -0.15 -7.35
CA VAL A 33 1.62 -0.38 -5.99
C VAL A 33 2.63 0.13 -4.96
N THR A 34 3.91 -0.22 -5.09
CA THR A 34 4.94 0.26 -4.15
C THR A 34 5.08 1.79 -4.15
N ARG A 35 4.97 2.44 -5.32
CA ARG A 35 4.93 3.90 -5.41
C ARG A 35 3.69 4.51 -4.76
N ALA A 36 2.51 3.91 -4.96
CA ALA A 36 1.26 4.35 -4.33
C ALA A 36 1.32 4.20 -2.80
N ILE A 37 1.85 3.08 -2.29
CA ILE A 37 2.07 2.83 -0.85
C ILE A 37 2.92 3.95 -0.22
N LEU A 38 4.05 4.28 -0.85
CA LEU A 38 4.95 5.32 -0.36
C LEU A 38 4.34 6.72 -0.47
N SER A 39 3.55 6.98 -1.52
CA SER A 39 2.94 8.30 -1.75
C SER A 39 1.81 8.61 -0.78
N TYR A 40 1.05 7.58 -0.37
CA TYR A 40 -0.08 7.71 0.56
C TYR A 40 0.26 7.37 2.02
N ASP A 41 1.52 6.99 2.30
CA ASP A 41 1.97 6.55 3.63
C ASP A 41 1.06 5.46 4.22
N LEU A 42 0.74 4.45 3.39
CA LEU A 42 -0.17 3.37 3.76
C LEU A 42 0.50 2.42 4.74
N ASN A 43 -0.24 2.08 5.81
CA ASN A 43 0.24 1.15 6.81
C ASN A 43 -0.29 -0.26 6.51
N PHE A 44 0.58 -1.16 6.04
CA PHE A 44 0.26 -2.58 5.83
C PHE A 44 0.89 -3.51 6.88
N TYR A 45 1.21 -3.00 8.08
CA TYR A 45 1.78 -3.84 9.13
C TYR A 45 0.80 -4.92 9.59
N ILE A 46 1.22 -6.17 9.45
CA ILE A 46 0.53 -7.38 9.91
C ILE A 46 1.52 -8.28 10.67
N PRO A 47 1.08 -9.04 11.71
CA PRO A 47 1.95 -9.97 12.42
C PRO A 47 2.52 -11.04 11.48
N ILE A 48 3.79 -11.37 11.66
CA ILE A 48 4.47 -12.38 10.82
C ILE A 48 3.78 -13.74 10.85
N THR A 49 3.14 -14.10 11.97
CA THR A 49 2.37 -15.34 12.11
C THR A 49 1.21 -15.41 11.12
N LYS A 50 0.49 -14.30 10.91
CA LYS A 50 -0.61 -14.21 9.91
C LYS A 50 -0.08 -14.23 8.47
N VAL A 51 1.10 -13.65 8.24
CA VAL A 51 1.79 -13.75 6.94
C VAL A 51 2.15 -15.20 6.63
N SER A 52 2.69 -15.93 7.61
CA SER A 52 3.04 -17.35 7.44
C SER A 52 1.80 -18.20 7.12
N GLU A 53 0.69 -17.98 7.82
CA GLU A 53 -0.59 -18.64 7.54
C GLU A 53 -1.12 -18.32 6.13
N ASN A 54 -1.00 -17.05 5.69
CA ASN A 54 -1.32 -16.66 4.32
C ASN A 54 -0.45 -17.39 3.29
N MET A 55 0.84 -17.56 3.57
CA MET A 55 1.73 -18.29 2.68
C MET A 55 1.33 -19.76 2.57
N GLU A 56 1.00 -20.43 3.67
CA GLU A 56 0.51 -21.81 3.65
C GLU A 56 -0.81 -21.93 2.86
N THR A 57 -1.72 -20.98 3.06
CA THR A 57 -3.01 -20.93 2.36
C THR A 57 -2.85 -20.68 0.86
N ALA A 58 -1.89 -19.84 0.45
CA ALA A 58 -1.60 -19.54 -0.95
C ALA A 58 -1.13 -20.76 -1.77
N HIS A 59 -0.61 -21.81 -1.11
CA HIS A 59 -0.17 -23.03 -1.79
C HIS A 59 -1.30 -24.02 -2.09
N LYS A 60 -2.52 -23.79 -1.57
CA LYS A 60 -3.66 -24.65 -1.85
C LYS A 60 -4.12 -24.48 -3.31
N ARG A 61 -4.70 -25.55 -3.87
CA ARG A 61 -5.30 -25.50 -5.20
C ARG A 61 -6.49 -24.55 -5.20
N ASP A 62 -6.59 -23.73 -6.24
CA ASP A 62 -7.67 -22.73 -6.43
C ASP A 62 -7.74 -21.68 -5.30
N ALA A 63 -6.64 -21.47 -4.57
CA ALA A 63 -6.59 -20.50 -3.46
C ALA A 63 -6.93 -19.07 -3.87
N VAL A 64 -6.65 -18.68 -5.12
CA VAL A 64 -7.00 -17.36 -5.65
C VAL A 64 -8.51 -17.13 -5.75
N LEU A 65 -9.29 -18.20 -5.94
CA LEU A 65 -10.74 -18.14 -6.14
C LEU A 65 -11.50 -18.41 -4.84
N GLU A 66 -11.04 -19.37 -4.04
CA GLU A 66 -11.83 -19.94 -2.94
C GLU A 66 -11.31 -19.53 -1.54
N GLU A 67 -10.02 -19.26 -1.41
CA GLU A 67 -9.41 -19.02 -0.10
C GLU A 67 -9.40 -17.52 0.25
N LYS A 68 -9.24 -17.25 1.54
CA LYS A 68 -9.15 -15.89 2.08
C LYS A 68 -7.82 -15.69 2.78
N PHE A 69 -7.34 -14.46 2.74
CA PHE A 69 -6.05 -14.07 3.26
C PHE A 69 -6.22 -13.01 4.34
N TRP A 70 -5.42 -13.12 5.40
CA TRP A 70 -5.33 -12.11 6.43
C TRP A 70 -4.81 -10.81 5.82
N PHE A 71 -5.65 -9.78 5.89
CA PHE A 71 -5.35 -8.46 5.38
C PHE A 71 -5.71 -7.40 6.42
N ARG A 72 -5.05 -6.24 6.35
CA ARG A 72 -5.33 -5.14 7.28
C ARG A 72 -6.61 -4.44 6.83
N ARG A 73 -7.58 -4.30 7.74
CA ARG A 73 -8.89 -3.69 7.46
C ARG A 73 -8.77 -2.26 6.94
N ASN A 74 -8.00 -1.42 7.64
CA ASN A 74 -7.81 -0.02 7.27
C ASN A 74 -6.32 0.34 7.24
N PRO A 75 -5.71 0.41 6.04
CA PRO A 75 -4.33 0.85 5.87
C PRO A 75 -4.19 2.37 5.74
N LEU A 76 -5.30 3.11 5.63
CA LEU A 76 -5.26 4.57 5.56
C LEU A 76 -4.86 5.14 6.93
N PRO A 77 -3.95 6.13 6.98
CA PRO A 77 -3.57 6.76 8.23
C PRO A 77 -4.81 7.32 8.92
N THR A 78 -5.04 6.91 10.17
CA THR A 78 -6.06 7.51 11.03
C THR A 78 -5.67 8.97 11.27
N ARG A 79 -6.18 9.88 10.43
CA ARG A 79 -6.11 11.31 10.73
C ARG A 79 -7.00 11.55 11.94
N LEU A 80 -6.41 11.46 13.14
CA LEU A 80 -7.07 11.90 14.36
C LEU A 80 -7.65 13.30 14.11
N PRO A 81 -8.95 13.54 14.34
CA PRO A 81 -9.50 14.88 14.28
C PRO A 81 -8.71 15.74 15.26
N ARG A 82 -7.95 16.70 14.72
CA ARG A 82 -7.33 17.74 15.55
C ARG A 82 -8.50 18.45 16.24
N PRO A 83 -8.65 18.39 17.57
CA PRO A 83 -9.77 19.03 18.23
C PRO A 83 -9.72 20.52 17.88
N TYR A 84 -10.80 21.01 17.30
CA TYR A 84 -10.97 22.40 16.94
C TYR A 84 -10.93 23.22 18.26
N GLY A 85 -9.84 23.96 18.49
CA GLY A 85 -9.80 25.00 19.53
C GLY A 85 -8.88 24.78 20.75
N ALA A 86 -7.60 24.44 20.58
CA ALA A 86 -6.60 24.66 21.64
C ALA A 86 -5.49 25.59 21.14
N GLY A 87 -5.52 26.82 21.66
CA GLY A 87 -4.49 27.82 21.46
C GLY A 87 -3.14 27.41 22.04
N ALA A 88 -2.12 28.17 21.63
CA ALA A 88 -0.71 28.02 21.95
C ALA A 88 -0.37 27.56 23.37
N SER A 89 0.53 26.58 23.49
CA SER A 89 1.75 26.75 24.30
C SER A 89 2.77 25.68 23.91
N GLY A 90 4.01 26.10 23.74
CA GLY A 90 5.07 25.31 23.15
C GLY A 90 5.43 24.07 23.96
N THR A 91 5.58 22.95 23.27
CA THR A 91 6.62 21.94 23.50
C THR A 91 6.66 21.10 22.22
N SER A 92 7.70 21.24 21.42
CA SER A 92 7.97 20.38 20.27
C SER A 92 8.48 19.03 20.77
N THR A 93 7.57 18.20 21.29
CA THR A 93 7.85 16.76 21.40
C THR A 93 7.82 16.18 19.98
N PRO A 94 8.89 15.52 19.51
CA PRO A 94 8.86 14.85 18.22
C PRO A 94 7.73 13.82 18.26
N VAL A 95 6.79 13.95 17.32
CA VAL A 95 5.72 13.00 17.14
C VAL A 95 6.40 11.68 16.78
N VAL A 96 6.38 10.73 17.72
CA VAL A 96 6.95 9.40 17.52
C VAL A 96 6.30 8.82 16.27
N SER A 97 7.12 8.33 15.33
CA SER A 97 6.72 7.60 14.11
C SER A 97 5.97 6.28 14.38
N ARG A 98 5.52 6.08 15.61
CA ARG A 98 4.76 4.92 16.03
C ARG A 98 3.31 5.18 15.60
N PRO A 99 2.68 4.27 14.82
CA PRO A 99 1.26 4.38 14.54
C PRO A 99 0.48 4.55 15.86
N PRO A 100 -0.60 5.34 15.88
CA PRO A 100 -1.38 5.60 17.07
C PRO A 100 -1.70 4.29 17.78
N THR A 101 -1.51 4.26 19.10
CA THR A 101 -1.73 3.04 19.89
C THR A 101 -3.18 2.59 19.68
N PRO A 102 -3.42 1.32 19.31
CA PRO A 102 -4.76 0.85 18.95
C PRO A 102 -5.73 1.09 20.11
N THR A 103 -6.88 1.69 19.81
CA THR A 103 -7.96 1.91 20.78
C THR A 103 -8.86 0.67 20.96
N GLY A 104 -8.42 -0.50 20.49
CA GLY A 104 -9.16 -1.76 20.55
C GLY A 104 -8.24 -2.99 20.48
N PRO A 105 -8.80 -4.22 20.55
CA PRO A 105 -8.04 -5.45 20.37
C PRO A 105 -7.29 -5.46 19.04
N VAL A 106 -6.00 -5.82 19.07
CA VAL A 106 -5.15 -5.94 17.87
C VAL A 106 -5.76 -6.86 16.81
N GLU A 107 -6.59 -7.82 17.23
CA GLU A 107 -7.22 -8.77 16.32
C GLU A 107 -8.33 -8.17 15.46
N ASP A 108 -8.93 -7.04 15.89
CA ASP A 108 -9.95 -6.34 15.10
C ASP A 108 -9.34 -5.48 13.98
N GLU A 109 -8.01 -5.33 13.93
CA GLU A 109 -7.30 -4.62 12.86
C GLU A 109 -7.17 -5.45 11.57
N TYR A 110 -7.36 -6.77 11.67
CA TYR A 110 -7.10 -7.71 10.61
C TYR A 110 -8.35 -8.52 10.27
N VAL A 111 -8.57 -8.76 8.98
CA VAL A 111 -9.74 -9.47 8.49
C VAL A 111 -9.34 -10.39 7.35
N LEU A 112 -10.07 -11.49 7.18
CA LEU A 112 -9.92 -12.40 6.05
C LEU A 112 -10.63 -11.82 4.83
N MET A 113 -9.87 -11.54 3.77
CA MET A 113 -10.37 -11.03 2.50
C MET A 113 -10.02 -11.98 1.36
N SER A 114 -10.90 -12.11 0.36
CA SER A 114 -10.57 -12.80 -0.88
C SER A 114 -9.55 -12.00 -1.71
N VAL A 115 -8.92 -12.63 -2.69
CA VAL A 115 -8.02 -11.90 -3.60
C VAL A 115 -8.78 -10.83 -4.38
N ASP A 116 -10.03 -11.09 -4.76
CA ASP A 116 -10.92 -10.11 -5.39
C ASP A 116 -11.13 -8.88 -4.50
N GLU A 117 -11.45 -9.08 -3.22
CA GLU A 117 -11.65 -7.99 -2.25
C GLU A 117 -10.36 -7.18 -2.01
N ILE A 118 -9.20 -7.83 -2.04
CA ILE A 118 -7.89 -7.17 -1.88
C ILE A 118 -7.53 -6.37 -3.14
N VAL A 119 -7.77 -6.93 -4.33
CA VAL A 119 -7.34 -6.31 -5.60
C VAL A 119 -8.32 -5.25 -6.05
N ASN A 120 -9.61 -5.57 -6.08
CA ASN A 120 -10.69 -4.73 -6.61
C ASN A 120 -11.38 -3.88 -5.53
N GLY A 121 -11.23 -4.27 -4.25
CA GLY A 121 -11.78 -3.56 -3.12
C GLY A 121 -12.99 -4.24 -2.47
N SER A 122 -13.35 -3.73 -1.31
CA SER A 122 -14.50 -4.15 -0.50
C SER A 122 -15.15 -2.93 0.14
N ALA A 123 -16.16 -3.15 0.99
CA ALA A 123 -16.75 -2.05 1.77
C ALA A 123 -15.75 -1.40 2.75
N GLU A 124 -14.70 -2.12 3.16
CA GLU A 124 -13.75 -1.67 4.19
C GLU A 124 -12.41 -1.18 3.60
N PHE A 125 -12.04 -1.67 2.42
CA PHE A 125 -10.76 -1.37 1.77
C PHE A 125 -10.98 -0.99 0.31
N PRO A 126 -10.44 0.14 -0.18
CA PRO A 126 -10.64 0.58 -1.57
C PRO A 126 -10.10 -0.38 -2.63
N GLY A 127 -9.17 -1.28 -2.30
CA GLY A 127 -8.53 -2.19 -3.27
C GLY A 127 -7.19 -1.66 -3.78
N LEU A 128 -6.32 -2.57 -4.20
CA LEU A 128 -5.00 -2.21 -4.74
C LEU A 128 -5.10 -1.52 -6.11
N ILE A 129 -6.00 -1.95 -6.99
CA ILE A 129 -6.18 -1.34 -8.31
C ILE A 129 -6.68 0.11 -8.16
N PRO A 130 -7.77 0.39 -7.41
CA PRO A 130 -8.24 1.77 -7.24
C PRO A 130 -7.22 2.69 -6.58
N LEU A 131 -6.37 2.16 -5.68
CA LEU A 131 -5.25 2.93 -5.11
C LEU A 131 -4.19 3.30 -6.16
N VAL A 132 -3.85 2.38 -7.06
CA VAL A 132 -2.92 2.64 -8.16
C VAL A 132 -3.52 3.64 -9.15
N GLU A 133 -4.79 3.50 -9.50
CA GLU A 133 -5.49 4.44 -10.40
C GLU A 133 -5.52 5.86 -9.80
N SER A 134 -5.84 5.97 -8.50
CA SER A 134 -5.79 7.26 -7.80
C SER A 134 -4.38 7.86 -7.80
N TYR A 135 -3.35 7.03 -7.64
CA TYR A 135 -1.97 7.47 -7.67
C TYR A 135 -1.58 7.99 -9.06
N LEU A 136 -1.94 7.27 -10.11
CA LEU A 136 -1.70 7.69 -11.50
C LEU A 136 -2.41 9.01 -11.79
N GLY A 137 -3.69 9.14 -11.48
CA GLY A 137 -4.44 10.39 -11.69
C GLY A 137 -3.86 11.57 -10.92
N SER A 138 -3.32 11.35 -9.72
CA SER A 138 -2.64 12.41 -8.95
C SER A 138 -1.27 12.80 -9.53
N THR A 139 -0.61 11.86 -10.22
CA THR A 139 0.70 12.07 -10.83
C THR A 139 0.58 12.71 -12.21
N GLU A 140 -0.45 12.39 -12.98
CA GLU A 140 -0.73 12.98 -14.29
C GLU A 140 -1.03 14.48 -14.21
N GLY A 141 -1.70 14.93 -13.14
CA GLY A 141 -1.85 16.37 -12.85
C GLY A 141 -0.55 17.12 -12.50
N GLY A 142 0.59 16.41 -12.40
CA GLY A 142 1.91 16.98 -12.17
C GLY A 142 2.74 17.26 -13.43
N TRP A 143 2.27 16.84 -14.62
CA TRP A 143 2.99 17.03 -15.89
C TRP A 143 2.42 18.14 -16.78
N ASP A 144 1.27 18.71 -16.43
CA ASP A 144 0.63 19.82 -17.18
C ASP A 144 1.21 21.22 -16.84
N VAL A 145 2.32 21.30 -16.10
CA VAL A 145 3.08 22.56 -15.89
C VAL A 145 4.55 22.36 -16.24
N VAL A 146 4.80 21.95 -17.47
CA VAL A 146 6.00 22.42 -18.18
C VAL A 146 5.48 23.40 -19.21
N ASP A 147 5.21 24.62 -18.72
CA ASP A 147 5.09 25.80 -19.57
C ASP A 147 6.42 25.91 -20.31
N CYS A 148 6.42 25.51 -21.59
CA CYS A 148 7.48 25.84 -22.51
C CYS A 148 7.47 27.36 -22.64
N GLY A 149 8.19 28.03 -21.73
CA GLY A 149 8.46 29.44 -21.82
C GLY A 149 9.02 29.75 -23.19
N GLU A 150 8.19 30.40 -23.98
CA GLU A 150 8.53 31.03 -25.24
C GLU A 150 9.71 31.97 -24.96
N VAL A 151 10.86 31.66 -25.57
CA VAL A 151 12.01 32.56 -25.57
C VAL A 151 11.81 33.52 -26.74
N ASP A 152 11.41 34.75 -26.42
CA ASP A 152 11.49 35.90 -27.32
C ASP A 152 12.94 36.19 -27.75
#